data_AF-A0A377GIY6-F1
#
_entry.id   AF-A0A377GIY6-F1
#
_cell.length_a   1.000
_cell.length_b   1.000
_cell.length_c   1.000
_cell.angle_alpha   90.00
_cell.angle_beta   90.00
_cell.angle_gamma   90.00
#
_symmetry.space_group_name_H-M   'P 1'
#
loop_
_entity.id
_entity.type
_entity.pdbx_description
1 polymer ?
#
loop_
_entity_poly.entity_id
_entity_poly.type
_entity_poly.pdbx_seq_one_letter_code
_entity_poly.pdbx_strand_id
1 'polypeptide(L)'
;MIKLKGLIPSTPEDMLTSQKVGNHYKIVPMTLYDLRDLPQLTEKDLSEKLFQDEDFVIPPKVRGRSWVKAKIGKLYLEWRPDGKGSFLLNIRYIDSKNQLLQPFLNILNPRHSKIELHDLLPFSMSTYYKDYTGKVRRSGHEARVPRSCAYELKLVLTKLLLHEAPSAYEMRNFQENCRKLNAQGNSAQPSVQTEPSINIVYFGLNLHKKPTTLFQVKAHDAHEFLSKTRSPVEIDQWLQGILLPNLSLKERKEGYLLGLENIINELDSTAKKSLAFYILNCPGHFLKKERDFFRSLEYSNDTFSVFQLVKKLMHVPAEAKNNILVIEDKEHHQEYLLSRHT
;
A
#
# COMPACT_ATOMS: atom_id res chain seq x y z
N MET A 1 5.49 30.16 4.83
CA MET A 1 5.72 29.07 3.87
C MET A 1 4.38 28.55 3.38
N ILE A 2 4.24 28.26 2.09
CA ILE A 2 2.95 27.97 1.45
C ILE A 2 2.54 26.53 1.77
N LYS A 3 1.31 26.35 2.24
CA LYS A 3 0.65 25.05 2.46
C LYS A 3 -0.55 24.94 1.55
N LEU A 4 -1.06 23.71 1.31
CA LEU A 4 -2.27 23.51 0.50
C LEU A 4 -3.44 24.36 1.00
N LYS A 5 -3.64 24.43 2.32
CA LYS A 5 -4.70 25.24 2.96
C LYS A 5 -4.61 26.75 2.68
N GLY A 6 -3.45 27.24 2.26
CA GLY A 6 -3.21 28.64 1.91
C GLY A 6 -3.34 28.92 0.42
N LEU A 7 -3.54 27.90 -0.41
CA LEU A 7 -3.78 28.06 -1.84
C LEU A 7 -5.24 28.39 -2.09
N ILE A 8 -5.49 29.18 -3.14
CA ILE A 8 -6.84 29.49 -3.60
C ILE A 8 -7.28 28.35 -4.53
N PRO A 9 -8.30 27.57 -4.17
CA PRO A 9 -8.79 26.54 -5.06
C PRO A 9 -9.60 27.16 -6.22
N SER A 10 -9.67 26.44 -7.32
CA SER A 10 -10.54 26.72 -8.45
C SER A 10 -11.71 25.73 -8.49
N THR A 11 -12.78 26.09 -9.18
CA THR A 11 -13.92 25.20 -9.43
C THR A 11 -14.28 25.27 -10.91
N PRO A 12 -13.58 24.51 -11.78
CA PRO A 12 -13.83 24.52 -13.21
C PRO A 12 -15.25 24.03 -13.53
N GLU A 13 -15.94 24.71 -14.44
CA GLU A 13 -17.34 24.40 -14.79
C GLU A 13 -17.52 23.01 -15.41
N ASP A 14 -16.49 22.51 -16.10
CA ASP A 14 -16.47 21.22 -16.80
C ASP A 14 -16.05 20.04 -15.91
N MET A 15 -15.52 20.32 -14.71
CA MET A 15 -15.06 19.30 -13.75
C MET A 15 -16.16 18.98 -12.75
N LEU A 16 -17.06 18.07 -13.14
CA LEU A 16 -18.18 17.63 -12.31
C LEU A 16 -17.91 16.25 -11.70
N THR A 17 -18.65 15.90 -10.64
CA THR A 17 -18.72 14.55 -10.05
C THR A 17 -20.14 14.19 -9.63
N SER A 18 -20.33 12.98 -9.10
CA SER A 18 -21.62 12.52 -8.59
C SER A 18 -21.57 12.43 -7.07
N GLN A 19 -22.60 12.91 -6.39
CA GLN A 19 -22.80 12.74 -4.95
C GLN A 19 -24.11 12.01 -4.71
N LYS A 20 -24.10 11.01 -3.82
CA LYS A 20 -25.32 10.30 -3.42
C LYS A 20 -26.08 11.14 -2.38
N VAL A 21 -27.35 11.42 -2.65
CA VAL A 21 -28.26 12.14 -1.75
C VAL A 21 -29.54 11.30 -1.64
N GLY A 22 -29.71 10.64 -0.49
CA GLY A 22 -30.75 9.62 -0.32
C GLY A 22 -30.59 8.48 -1.33
N ASN A 23 -31.63 8.26 -2.14
CA ASN A 23 -31.63 7.23 -3.19
C ASN A 23 -31.22 7.75 -4.58
N HIS A 24 -30.85 9.04 -4.70
CA HIS A 24 -30.53 9.67 -5.97
C HIS A 24 -29.05 10.08 -6.05
N TYR A 25 -28.56 10.32 -7.26
CA TYR A 25 -27.23 10.86 -7.52
C TYR A 25 -27.35 12.26 -8.10
N LYS A 26 -26.80 13.24 -7.39
CA LYS A 26 -26.72 14.64 -7.81
C LYS A 26 -25.37 14.92 -8.46
N ILE A 27 -25.35 15.70 -9.52
CA ILE A 27 -24.11 16.20 -10.11
C ILE A 27 -23.63 17.40 -9.30
N VAL A 28 -22.37 17.40 -8.87
CA VAL A 28 -21.76 18.48 -8.08
C VAL A 28 -20.43 18.91 -8.69
N PRO A 29 -20.07 20.20 -8.63
CA PRO A 29 -18.81 20.69 -9.16
C PRO A 29 -17.63 20.27 -8.27
N MET A 30 -16.44 20.19 -8.85
CA MET A 30 -15.21 19.85 -8.13
C MET A 30 -14.38 21.07 -7.78
N THR A 31 -13.99 21.14 -6.51
CA THR A 31 -12.93 22.04 -6.03
C THR A 31 -11.56 21.41 -6.27
N LEU A 32 -10.64 22.16 -6.89
CA LEU A 32 -9.29 21.71 -7.24
C LEU A 32 -8.22 22.74 -6.85
N TYR A 33 -7.10 22.26 -6.33
CA TYR A 33 -5.90 23.04 -6.05
C TYR A 33 -4.84 22.81 -7.14
N ASP A 34 -4.13 23.87 -7.54
CA ASP A 34 -2.98 23.74 -8.42
C ASP A 34 -1.72 23.42 -7.59
N LEU A 35 -1.29 22.16 -7.64
CA LEU A 35 -0.12 21.72 -6.89
C LEU A 35 1.20 22.33 -7.38
N ARG A 36 1.20 23.06 -8.51
CA ARG A 36 2.39 23.80 -8.98
C ARG A 36 2.68 25.03 -8.13
N ASP A 37 1.70 25.51 -7.37
CA ASP A 37 1.84 26.65 -6.45
C ASP A 37 2.49 26.24 -5.12
N LEU A 38 2.67 24.94 -4.88
CA LEU A 38 3.45 24.44 -3.75
C LEU A 38 4.96 24.48 -4.05
N PRO A 39 5.82 24.57 -3.01
CA PRO A 39 7.26 24.38 -3.16
C PRO A 39 7.59 23.09 -3.92
N GLN A 40 8.47 23.22 -4.92
CA GLN A 40 8.95 22.08 -5.71
C GLN A 40 10.31 21.62 -5.22
N LEU A 41 10.43 20.34 -4.92
CA LEU A 41 11.66 19.71 -4.41
C LEU A 41 12.18 18.64 -5.37
N THR A 42 13.44 18.24 -5.15
CA THR A 42 14.00 17.07 -5.81
C THR A 42 13.85 15.83 -4.93
N GLU A 43 14.02 14.64 -5.51
CA GLU A 43 13.98 13.40 -4.72
C GLU A 43 15.09 13.31 -3.67
N LYS A 44 16.20 14.05 -3.84
CA LYS A 44 17.31 14.05 -2.88
C LYS A 44 16.91 14.68 -1.54
N ASP A 45 16.01 15.66 -1.59
CA ASP A 45 15.57 16.43 -0.43
C ASP A 45 14.44 15.73 0.34
N LEU A 46 13.92 14.61 -0.19
CA LEU A 46 12.72 13.95 0.32
C LEU A 46 12.89 13.49 1.77
N SER A 47 13.99 12.81 2.10
CA SER A 47 14.21 12.23 3.43
C SER A 47 14.27 13.29 4.52
N GLU A 48 14.90 14.43 4.24
CA GLU A 48 15.04 15.55 5.16
C GLU A 48 13.72 16.29 5.38
N LYS A 49 12.91 16.42 4.32
CA LYS A 49 11.70 17.26 4.30
C LYS A 49 10.41 16.53 4.64
N LEU A 50 10.35 15.21 4.48
CA LEU A 50 9.12 14.40 4.57
C LEU A 50 8.34 14.58 5.88
N PHE A 51 9.02 14.68 7.02
CA PHE A 51 8.40 14.79 8.35
C PHE A 51 8.29 16.23 8.84
N GLN A 52 8.76 17.20 8.05
CA GLN A 52 8.63 18.62 8.37
C GLN A 52 7.20 19.09 8.13
N ASP A 53 6.86 20.26 8.66
CA ASP A 53 5.50 20.83 8.57
C ASP A 53 5.17 21.36 7.16
N GLU A 54 6.17 21.51 6.29
CA GLU A 54 6.09 22.14 4.96
C GLU A 54 5.39 21.22 3.94
N ASP A 55 4.47 21.75 3.13
CA ASP A 55 3.92 21.00 2.00
C ASP A 55 4.80 21.18 0.77
N PHE A 56 4.96 20.13 -0.03
CA PHE A 56 5.76 20.19 -1.24
C PHE A 56 5.33 19.15 -2.29
N VAL A 57 5.78 19.38 -3.52
CA VAL A 57 5.68 18.44 -4.63
C VAL A 57 7.07 18.13 -5.19
N ILE A 58 7.29 16.88 -5.56
CA ILE A 58 8.38 16.47 -6.44
C ILE A 58 7.74 16.21 -7.82
N PRO A 59 7.96 17.09 -8.81
CA PRO A 59 7.41 16.94 -10.15
C PRO A 59 8.01 15.71 -10.85
N PRO A 60 7.35 15.19 -11.90
CA PRO A 60 7.84 14.03 -12.62
C PRO A 60 9.16 14.36 -13.34
N LYS A 61 10.18 13.50 -13.21
CA LYS A 61 11.49 13.67 -13.87
C LYS A 61 11.38 13.72 -15.40
N VAL A 62 10.45 12.95 -15.96
CA VAL A 62 10.22 12.86 -17.40
C VAL A 62 8.71 12.91 -17.64
N ARG A 63 8.29 13.62 -18.70
CA ARG A 63 6.89 13.61 -19.14
C ARG A 63 6.46 12.18 -19.49
N GLY A 64 5.23 11.80 -19.14
CA GLY A 64 4.68 10.46 -19.42
C GLY A 64 4.28 9.70 -18.16
N ARG A 65 4.90 8.53 -17.90
CA ARG A 65 4.54 7.60 -16.80
C ARG A 65 5.48 7.66 -15.59
N SER A 66 6.18 8.78 -15.41
CA SER A 66 6.96 9.01 -14.19
C SER A 66 6.04 9.20 -12.99
N TRP A 67 6.53 9.03 -11.78
CA TRP A 67 5.75 9.33 -10.58
C TRP A 67 5.80 10.83 -10.27
N VAL A 68 4.65 11.41 -9.93
CA VAL A 68 4.62 12.63 -9.12
C VAL A 68 4.53 12.20 -7.67
N LYS A 69 5.27 12.90 -6.80
CA LYS A 69 5.22 12.68 -5.36
C LYS A 69 4.83 13.97 -4.69
N ALA A 70 4.05 13.91 -3.62
CA ALA A 70 3.69 15.08 -2.84
C ALA A 70 3.61 14.74 -1.37
N LYS A 71 4.15 15.63 -0.53
CA LYS A 71 3.85 15.64 0.90
C LYS A 71 2.91 16.80 1.15
N ILE A 72 1.69 16.49 1.59
CA ILE A 72 0.65 17.48 1.82
C ILE A 72 -0.12 17.12 3.07
N GLY A 73 -0.16 18.01 4.04
CA GLY A 73 -0.87 17.78 5.28
C GLY A 73 -0.33 16.56 6.02
N LYS A 74 -1.22 15.61 6.31
CA LYS A 74 -0.89 14.33 6.96
C LYS A 74 -0.59 13.21 5.98
N LEU A 75 -0.51 13.48 4.68
CA LEU A 75 -0.40 12.45 3.64
C LEU A 75 0.86 12.62 2.78
N TYR A 76 1.46 11.50 2.45
CA TYR A 76 2.43 11.37 1.37
C TYR A 76 1.77 10.61 0.22
N LEU A 77 1.76 11.22 -0.96
CA LEU A 77 1.02 10.80 -2.14
C LEU A 77 2.00 10.48 -3.27
N GLU A 78 1.78 9.39 -3.97
CA GLU A 78 2.49 9.07 -5.21
C GLU A 78 1.46 8.69 -6.27
N TRP A 79 1.51 9.35 -7.43
CA TRP A 79 0.61 9.00 -8.53
C TRP A 79 1.27 9.12 -9.90
N ARG A 80 0.75 8.33 -10.85
CA ARG A 80 1.12 8.40 -12.26
C ARG A 80 0.01 7.88 -13.17
N PRO A 81 -0.04 8.34 -14.43
CA PRO A 81 -0.86 7.68 -15.44
C PRO A 81 -0.26 6.32 -15.79
N ASP A 82 -1.13 5.36 -16.10
CA ASP A 82 -0.75 4.00 -16.52
C ASP A 82 -1.26 3.66 -17.95
N GLY A 83 -2.01 4.58 -18.58
CA GLY A 83 -2.41 4.59 -20.00
C GLY A 83 -3.92 4.52 -20.24
N LYS A 84 -4.43 5.15 -21.33
CA LYS A 84 -5.86 5.11 -21.71
C LYS A 84 -6.84 5.40 -20.55
N GLY A 85 -6.55 6.45 -19.78
CA GLY A 85 -7.35 6.86 -18.61
C GLY A 85 -7.10 6.07 -17.32
N SER A 86 -6.19 5.09 -17.31
CA SER A 86 -5.77 4.37 -16.11
C SER A 86 -4.75 5.17 -15.30
N PHE A 87 -4.71 4.93 -13.98
CA PHE A 87 -3.75 5.55 -13.08
C PHE A 87 -3.40 4.65 -11.90
N LEU A 88 -2.22 4.91 -11.33
CA LEU A 88 -1.81 4.37 -10.03
C LEU A 88 -1.81 5.49 -9.01
N LEU A 89 -2.27 5.18 -7.81
CA LEU A 89 -2.25 6.08 -6.66
C LEU A 89 -1.86 5.31 -5.40
N ASN A 90 -0.77 5.71 -4.77
CA ASN A 90 -0.35 5.24 -3.46
C ASN A 90 -0.43 6.39 -2.47
N ILE A 91 -1.06 6.14 -1.32
CA ILE A 91 -1.20 7.09 -0.23
C ILE A 91 -0.62 6.47 1.03
N ARG A 92 0.27 7.20 1.67
CA ARG A 92 0.80 6.89 2.99
C ARG A 92 0.39 7.99 3.98
N TYR A 93 0.06 7.60 5.20
CA TYR A 93 -0.14 8.52 6.31
C TYR A 93 1.21 8.87 6.94
N ILE A 94 1.41 10.15 7.22
CA ILE A 94 2.61 10.69 7.85
C ILE A 94 2.34 10.84 9.35
N ASP A 95 2.99 9.99 10.13
CA ASP A 95 3.08 10.15 11.57
C ASP A 95 4.33 10.98 11.89
N SER A 96 4.18 12.31 11.87
CA SER A 96 5.30 13.23 12.14
C SER A 96 5.89 13.06 13.54
N LYS A 97 5.09 12.62 14.51
CA LYS A 97 5.55 12.44 15.90
C LYS A 97 6.54 11.28 16.00
N ASN A 98 6.22 10.17 15.34
CA ASN A 98 7.06 8.98 15.36
C ASN A 98 8.03 8.90 14.15
N GLN A 99 7.96 9.88 13.24
CA GLN A 99 8.68 9.91 11.96
C GLN A 99 8.44 8.63 11.13
N LEU A 100 7.17 8.24 10.98
CA LEU A 100 6.79 7.03 10.25
C LEU A 100 5.89 7.33 9.06
N LEU A 101 6.08 6.59 7.98
CA LEU A 101 5.12 6.48 6.89
C LEU A 101 4.34 5.18 7.02
N GLN A 102 3.04 5.29 7.22
CA GLN A 102 2.14 4.15 7.28
C GLN A 102 1.41 3.99 5.96
N PRO A 103 1.38 2.81 5.33
CA PRO A 103 0.47 2.55 4.23
C PRO A 103 -0.95 2.95 4.61
N PHE A 104 -1.64 3.68 3.75
CA PHE A 104 -3.01 4.15 4.02
C PHE A 104 -3.99 3.66 2.97
N LEU A 105 -3.70 3.92 1.69
CA LEU A 105 -4.58 3.56 0.58
C LEU A 105 -3.75 3.35 -0.69
N ASN A 106 -3.90 2.19 -1.35
CA ASN A 106 -3.35 1.96 -2.68
C ASN A 106 -4.51 1.71 -3.66
N ILE A 107 -4.44 2.34 -4.83
CA ILE A 107 -5.44 2.24 -5.89
C ILE A 107 -4.74 1.95 -7.21
N LEU A 108 -5.09 0.82 -7.80
CA LEU A 108 -4.82 0.49 -9.20
C LEU A 108 -6.11 0.72 -9.97
N ASN A 109 -6.19 1.86 -10.65
CA ASN A 109 -7.33 2.21 -11.48
C ASN A 109 -7.05 1.78 -12.92
N PRO A 110 -7.81 0.83 -13.49
CA PRO A 110 -7.46 0.23 -14.76
C PRO A 110 -7.93 1.07 -15.96
N ARG A 111 -7.61 0.58 -17.17
CA ARG A 111 -8.01 1.23 -18.43
C ARG A 111 -9.53 1.30 -18.54
N HIS A 112 -10.03 2.39 -19.14
CA HIS A 112 -11.47 2.62 -19.33
C HIS A 112 -12.29 2.68 -18.03
N SER A 113 -11.64 2.90 -16.89
CA SER A 113 -12.33 3.12 -15.61
C SER A 113 -13.37 4.24 -15.70
N LYS A 114 -14.32 4.19 -14.78
CA LYS A 114 -15.42 5.16 -14.62
C LYS A 114 -15.05 6.31 -13.67
N ILE A 115 -13.86 6.29 -13.06
CA ILE A 115 -13.35 7.35 -12.16
C ILE A 115 -12.01 7.91 -12.64
N GLU A 116 -11.78 9.18 -12.31
CA GLU A 116 -10.53 9.91 -12.53
C GLU A 116 -9.82 10.23 -11.21
N LEU A 117 -8.56 10.65 -11.30
CA LEU A 117 -7.78 11.04 -10.12
C LEU A 117 -8.47 12.16 -9.32
N HIS A 118 -9.06 13.16 -9.99
CA HIS A 118 -9.77 14.27 -9.34
C HIS A 118 -11.11 13.88 -8.72
N ASP A 119 -11.66 12.69 -9.02
CA ASP A 119 -12.78 12.14 -8.26
C ASP A 119 -12.33 11.68 -6.85
N LEU A 120 -11.04 11.37 -6.66
CA LEU A 120 -10.45 10.90 -5.39
C LEU A 120 -9.66 11.98 -4.64
N LEU A 121 -9.03 12.92 -5.35
CA LEU A 121 -8.14 13.93 -4.79
C LEU A 121 -8.57 15.34 -5.21
N PRO A 122 -8.26 16.38 -4.42
CA PRO A 122 -8.63 17.75 -4.75
C PRO A 122 -7.63 18.41 -5.71
N PHE A 123 -7.11 17.66 -6.68
CA PHE A 123 -6.22 18.16 -7.73
C PHE A 123 -6.29 17.22 -8.94
N SER A 124 -5.90 17.70 -10.12
CA SER A 124 -6.07 16.98 -11.38
C SER A 124 -4.79 16.27 -11.82
N MET A 125 -4.95 15.18 -12.57
CA MET A 125 -3.85 14.54 -13.29
C MET A 125 -3.24 15.49 -14.33
N SER A 126 -4.05 16.38 -14.93
CA SER A 126 -3.61 17.32 -15.97
C SER A 126 -2.62 18.37 -15.47
N THR A 127 -2.52 18.58 -14.15
CA THR A 127 -1.55 19.51 -13.53
C THR A 127 -0.11 19.21 -13.98
N TYR A 128 0.25 17.93 -14.09
CA TYR A 128 1.57 17.47 -14.54
C TYR A 128 1.54 16.66 -15.84
N TYR A 129 0.36 16.25 -16.32
CA TYR A 129 0.20 15.40 -17.50
C TYR A 129 -0.81 15.97 -18.50
N LYS A 130 -0.61 17.19 -18.99
CA LYS A 130 -1.57 17.85 -19.91
C LYS A 130 -1.96 17.02 -21.14
N ASP A 131 -1.06 16.16 -21.61
CA ASP A 131 -1.23 15.37 -22.84
C ASP A 131 -1.62 13.89 -22.59
N TYR A 132 -2.12 13.52 -21.40
CA TYR A 132 -2.52 12.13 -21.18
C TYR A 132 -3.71 11.77 -22.08
N THR A 133 -3.52 10.77 -22.93
CA THR A 133 -4.54 10.34 -23.90
C THR A 133 -5.46 9.30 -23.26
N GLY A 134 -6.77 9.61 -23.22
CA GLY A 134 -7.81 8.70 -22.77
C GLY A 134 -9.05 9.44 -22.29
N LYS A 135 -10.18 9.29 -23.00
CA LYS A 135 -11.47 9.79 -22.52
C LYS A 135 -12.04 8.80 -21.51
N VAL A 136 -12.19 9.24 -20.26
CA VAL A 136 -12.95 8.50 -19.25
C VAL A 136 -14.42 8.49 -19.65
N ARG A 137 -15.07 7.32 -19.56
CA ARG A 137 -16.51 7.19 -19.83
C ARG A 137 -17.30 7.74 -18.65
N ARG A 138 -17.56 9.05 -18.65
CA ARG A 138 -18.22 9.76 -17.54
C ARG A 138 -19.75 9.70 -17.58
N SER A 139 -20.34 9.25 -18.69
CA SER A 139 -21.79 9.22 -18.93
C SER A 139 -22.44 7.90 -18.49
N GLY A 140 -23.69 7.98 -18.02
CA GLY A 140 -24.52 6.81 -17.70
C GLY A 140 -24.66 6.52 -16.21
N HIS A 141 -25.71 5.78 -15.84
CA HIS A 141 -25.99 5.40 -14.45
C HIS A 141 -24.83 4.60 -13.84
N GLU A 142 -24.20 3.73 -14.64
CA GLU A 142 -23.11 2.87 -14.21
C GLU A 142 -21.85 3.64 -13.77
N ALA A 143 -21.63 4.86 -14.27
CA ALA A 143 -20.51 5.70 -13.87
C ALA A 143 -20.82 6.55 -12.61
N ARG A 144 -22.10 6.77 -12.28
CA ARG A 144 -22.51 7.61 -11.14
C ARG A 144 -22.16 6.97 -9.80
N VAL A 145 -22.37 5.66 -9.67
CA VAL A 145 -22.10 4.92 -8.43
C VAL A 145 -20.60 4.94 -8.06
N PRO A 146 -19.66 4.52 -8.93
CA PRO A 146 -18.24 4.56 -8.59
C PRO A 146 -17.74 5.99 -8.37
N ARG A 147 -18.21 6.98 -9.15
CA ARG A 147 -17.85 8.40 -8.94
C ARG A 147 -18.34 8.92 -7.60
N SER A 148 -19.54 8.54 -7.17
CA SER A 148 -20.04 8.89 -5.84
C SER A 148 -19.24 8.24 -4.74
N CYS A 149 -18.84 6.97 -4.89
CA CYS A 149 -17.99 6.34 -3.89
C CYS A 149 -16.62 7.04 -3.82
N ALA A 150 -16.01 7.35 -4.97
CA ALA A 150 -14.75 8.08 -5.05
C ALA A 150 -14.85 9.48 -4.42
N TYR A 151 -15.95 10.20 -4.68
CA TYR A 151 -16.22 11.49 -4.07
C TYR A 151 -16.28 11.42 -2.54
N GLU A 152 -16.94 10.41 -1.96
CA GLU A 152 -16.94 10.21 -0.51
C GLU A 152 -15.53 9.94 0.05
N LEU A 153 -14.69 9.20 -0.70
CA LEU A 153 -13.27 9.05 -0.33
C LEU A 153 -12.53 10.39 -0.37
N LYS A 154 -12.79 11.19 -1.41
CA LYS A 154 -12.18 12.52 -1.60
C LYS A 154 -12.45 13.44 -0.43
N LEU A 155 -13.65 13.42 0.17
CA LEU A 155 -13.97 14.27 1.32
C LEU A 155 -13.02 14.01 2.49
N VAL A 156 -12.79 12.75 2.84
CA VAL A 156 -11.89 12.36 3.93
C VAL A 156 -10.43 12.63 3.57
N LEU A 157 -10.01 12.30 2.34
CA LEU A 157 -8.67 12.59 1.86
C LEU A 157 -8.37 14.09 1.91
N THR A 158 -9.32 14.92 1.49
CA THR A 158 -9.19 16.39 1.51
C THR A 158 -9.01 16.90 2.94
N LYS A 159 -9.80 16.41 3.91
CA LYS A 159 -9.59 16.75 5.32
C LYS A 159 -8.18 16.45 5.80
N LEU A 160 -7.65 15.27 5.47
CA LEU A 160 -6.29 14.86 5.86
C LEU A 160 -5.21 15.72 5.19
N LEU A 161 -5.41 16.11 3.92
CA LEU A 161 -4.54 17.04 3.19
C LEU A 161 -4.56 18.45 3.81
N LEU A 162 -5.69 18.87 4.38
CA LEU A 162 -5.84 20.17 5.05
C LEU A 162 -5.45 20.14 6.55
N HIS A 163 -4.81 19.07 7.02
CA HIS A 163 -4.47 18.81 8.44
C HIS A 163 -5.67 18.63 9.39
N GLU A 164 -6.88 18.52 8.87
CA GLU A 164 -8.07 18.26 9.67
C GLU A 164 -8.12 16.80 10.15
N ALA A 165 -8.98 16.53 11.13
CA ALA A 165 -9.22 15.19 11.63
C ALA A 165 -10.61 14.71 11.16
N PRO A 166 -10.69 13.64 10.36
CA PRO A 166 -11.98 13.04 10.01
C PRO A 166 -12.61 12.41 11.27
N SER A 167 -13.92 12.52 11.38
CA SER A 167 -14.69 11.90 12.45
C SER A 167 -14.75 10.38 12.30
N ALA A 168 -15.12 9.68 13.38
CA ALA A 168 -15.30 8.23 13.35
C ALA A 168 -16.38 7.79 12.34
N TYR A 169 -17.44 8.59 12.17
CA TYR A 169 -18.49 8.33 11.18
C TYR A 169 -17.95 8.44 9.75
N GLU A 170 -17.21 9.51 9.45
CA GLU A 170 -16.60 9.71 8.13
C GLU A 170 -15.59 8.60 7.80
N MET A 171 -14.81 8.14 8.78
CA MET A 171 -13.89 7.03 8.59
C MET A 171 -14.59 5.68 8.36
N ARG A 172 -15.77 5.45 8.94
CA ARG A 172 -16.61 4.28 8.63
C ARG A 172 -17.16 4.36 7.20
N ASN A 173 -17.66 5.53 6.81
CA ASN A 173 -18.13 5.76 5.45
C ASN A 173 -16.99 5.60 4.43
N PHE A 174 -15.79 6.06 4.75
CA PHE A 174 -14.59 5.86 3.93
C PHE A 174 -14.34 4.37 3.66
N GLN A 175 -14.33 3.56 4.72
CA GLN A 175 -14.12 2.11 4.64
C GLN A 175 -15.18 1.42 3.78
N GLU A 176 -16.44 1.79 3.97
CA GLU A 176 -17.54 1.23 3.20
C GLU A 176 -17.42 1.56 1.70
N ASN A 177 -17.05 2.81 1.36
CA ASN A 177 -16.87 3.24 -0.02
C ASN A 177 -15.63 2.62 -0.68
N CYS A 178 -14.54 2.38 0.06
CA CYS A 178 -13.41 1.58 -0.43
C CYS A 178 -13.87 0.17 -0.82
N ARG A 179 -14.68 -0.49 0.03
CA ARG A 179 -15.22 -1.84 -0.26
C ARG A 179 -16.14 -1.83 -1.48
N LYS A 180 -17.03 -0.83 -1.61
CA LYS A 180 -17.94 -0.70 -2.75
C LYS A 180 -17.18 -0.53 -4.06
N LEU A 181 -16.18 0.34 -4.10
CA LEU A 181 -15.33 0.54 -5.28
C LEU A 181 -14.57 -0.73 -5.67
N ASN A 182 -14.09 -1.50 -4.69
CA ASN A 182 -13.38 -2.76 -4.93
C ASN A 182 -14.34 -3.88 -5.39
N ALA A 183 -15.54 -3.96 -4.79
CA ALA A 183 -16.53 -5.01 -5.05
C ALA A 183 -17.23 -4.88 -6.41
N GLN A 184 -17.29 -3.67 -6.98
CA GLN A 184 -17.83 -3.44 -8.34
C GLN A 184 -17.02 -4.11 -9.45
N GLY A 185 -15.91 -4.77 -9.11
CA GLY A 185 -15.12 -5.62 -9.98
C GLY A 185 -15.51 -7.09 -10.08
N ASN A 186 -16.31 -7.60 -9.13
CA ASN A 186 -16.48 -9.04 -8.92
C ASN A 186 -17.92 -9.53 -9.15
N SER A 187 -18.76 -8.77 -9.86
CA SER A 187 -20.11 -9.24 -10.20
C SER A 187 -20.02 -10.39 -11.21
N ALA A 188 -20.28 -11.60 -10.72
CA ALA A 188 -20.34 -12.83 -11.48
C ALA A 188 -21.46 -12.80 -12.53
N GLN A 189 -21.10 -12.53 -13.78
CA GLN A 189 -21.82 -13.08 -14.94
C GLN A 189 -20.81 -13.72 -15.89
N PRO A 190 -20.96 -15.01 -16.23
CA PRO A 190 -20.06 -15.71 -17.14
C PRO A 190 -20.51 -15.46 -18.58
N SER A 191 -20.13 -14.32 -19.16
CA SER A 191 -19.96 -14.13 -20.60
C SER A 191 -19.63 -12.66 -20.86
N VAL A 192 -18.69 -12.43 -21.78
CA VAL A 192 -18.13 -11.13 -22.20
C VAL A 192 -16.97 -10.64 -21.32
N GLN A 193 -15.86 -10.34 -22.00
CA GLN A 193 -14.55 -9.94 -21.45
C GLN A 193 -14.69 -9.02 -20.23
N THR A 194 -14.34 -9.55 -19.06
CA THR A 194 -14.42 -8.87 -17.77
C THR A 194 -13.61 -7.58 -17.82
N GLU A 195 -14.27 -6.42 -17.75
CA GLU A 195 -13.57 -5.15 -17.59
C GLU A 195 -12.69 -5.24 -16.33
N PRO A 196 -11.44 -4.77 -16.39
CA PRO A 196 -10.55 -4.80 -15.23
C PRO A 196 -11.17 -3.98 -14.09
N SER A 197 -11.14 -4.54 -12.89
CA SER A 197 -11.71 -3.94 -11.69
C SER A 197 -10.75 -2.95 -11.02
N ILE A 198 -11.31 -1.93 -10.35
CA ILE A 198 -10.51 -1.02 -9.51
C ILE A 198 -10.05 -1.82 -8.29
N ASN A 199 -8.75 -2.04 -8.17
CA ASN A 199 -8.20 -2.70 -6.99
C ASN A 199 -7.84 -1.62 -5.95
N ILE A 200 -8.55 -1.67 -4.81
CA ILE A 200 -8.31 -0.79 -3.68
C ILE A 200 -7.85 -1.60 -2.47
N VAL A 201 -6.66 -1.28 -1.97
CA VAL A 201 -6.15 -1.80 -0.70
C VAL A 201 -6.16 -0.67 0.33
N TYR A 202 -7.04 -0.78 1.31
CA TYR A 202 -7.17 0.18 2.42
C TYR A 202 -6.58 -0.41 3.70
N PHE A 203 -5.71 0.35 4.36
CA PHE A 203 -4.90 -0.11 5.49
C PHE A 203 -5.35 0.45 6.86
N GLY A 204 -6.30 1.40 6.92
CA GLY A 204 -6.85 1.93 8.18
C GLY A 204 -6.25 3.26 8.67
N LEU A 205 -7.00 4.00 9.51
CA LEU A 205 -6.56 5.19 10.29
C LEU A 205 -6.97 5.09 11.77
N ASN A 206 -6.83 3.92 12.39
CA ASN A 206 -7.14 3.83 13.82
C ASN A 206 -5.98 4.40 14.66
N LEU A 207 -5.92 5.73 14.82
CA LEU A 207 -4.89 6.46 15.57
C LEU A 207 -4.85 6.13 17.08
N HIS A 208 -5.92 5.54 17.63
CA HIS A 208 -6.01 5.11 19.04
C HIS A 208 -5.90 3.59 19.23
N LYS A 209 -5.83 2.81 18.14
CA LYS A 209 -5.44 1.41 18.21
C LYS A 209 -3.96 1.36 17.85
N LYS A 210 -3.20 0.53 18.56
CA LYS A 210 -1.81 0.24 18.17
C LYS A 210 -1.74 0.01 16.65
N PRO A 211 -0.69 0.48 15.96
CA PRO A 211 -0.66 0.52 14.51
C PRO A 211 -1.07 -0.82 13.91
N THR A 212 -2.08 -0.83 13.04
CA THR A 212 -2.40 -2.00 12.21
C THR A 212 -1.30 -2.27 11.16
N THR A 213 -0.28 -1.44 11.11
CA THR A 213 0.92 -1.60 10.30
C THR A 213 2.03 -2.15 11.19
N LEU A 214 2.39 -3.41 11.00
CA LEU A 214 3.44 -4.11 11.77
C LEU A 214 4.87 -3.61 11.44
N PHE A 215 4.98 -2.50 10.71
CA PHE A 215 6.21 -1.97 10.18
C PHE A 215 6.50 -0.56 10.68
N GLN A 216 7.76 -0.36 11.01
CA GLN A 216 8.46 0.89 11.15
C GLN A 216 9.20 1.13 9.82
N VAL A 217 8.51 1.56 8.76
CA VAL A 217 9.20 1.88 7.50
C VAL A 217 9.81 3.28 7.63
N LYS A 218 11.09 3.34 8.01
CA LYS A 218 11.92 4.48 7.64
C LYS A 218 12.13 4.40 6.12
N ALA A 219 11.54 5.33 5.38
CA ALA A 219 11.53 5.35 3.91
C ALA A 219 12.93 5.34 3.27
N HIS A 220 13.98 5.60 4.06
CA HIS A 220 15.37 5.64 3.60
C HIS A 220 16.03 4.25 3.49
N ASP A 221 15.54 3.23 4.20
CA ASP A 221 16.31 1.98 4.37
C ASP A 221 15.99 0.90 3.32
N ALA A 222 14.78 0.85 2.76
CA ALA A 222 14.37 -0.27 1.90
C ALA A 222 15.07 -0.29 0.51
N HIS A 223 15.24 0.87 -0.12
CA HIS A 223 15.82 0.94 -1.48
C HIS A 223 17.35 0.83 -1.47
N GLU A 224 18.02 1.30 -0.42
CA GLU A 224 19.46 1.06 -0.22
C GLU A 224 19.71 -0.41 0.15
N PHE A 225 18.87 -0.99 1.00
CA PHE A 225 18.97 -2.39 1.42
C PHE A 225 18.92 -3.36 0.24
N LEU A 226 17.98 -3.16 -0.70
CA LEU A 226 17.76 -4.03 -1.86
C LEU A 226 18.80 -3.87 -2.98
N SER A 227 19.63 -2.82 -2.95
CA SER A 227 20.60 -2.52 -4.01
C SER A 227 21.92 -3.29 -3.91
N LYS A 228 22.15 -4.03 -2.82
CA LYS A 228 23.40 -4.76 -2.54
C LYS A 228 23.10 -6.24 -2.36
N THR A 229 24.02 -7.11 -2.80
CA THR A 229 23.99 -8.52 -2.42
C THR A 229 24.21 -8.62 -0.92
N ARG A 230 23.24 -9.20 -0.19
CA ARG A 230 23.27 -9.31 1.27
C ARG A 230 23.31 -10.76 1.70
N SER A 231 23.99 -11.00 2.82
CA SER A 231 23.96 -12.28 3.51
C SER A 231 22.56 -12.55 4.09
N PRO A 232 22.18 -13.81 4.33
CA PRO A 232 20.90 -14.15 4.94
C PRO A 232 20.73 -13.54 6.35
N VAL A 233 21.82 -13.35 7.09
CA VAL A 233 21.84 -12.70 8.42
C VAL A 233 21.43 -11.23 8.30
N GLU A 234 21.97 -10.50 7.32
CA GLU A 234 21.63 -9.09 7.11
C GLU A 234 20.16 -8.93 6.71
N ILE A 235 19.63 -9.84 5.89
CA ILE A 235 18.21 -9.84 5.48
C ILE A 235 17.30 -10.10 6.68
N ASP A 236 17.62 -11.08 7.52
CA ASP A 236 16.88 -11.34 8.76
C ASP A 236 16.92 -10.14 9.71
N GLN A 237 18.10 -9.59 9.99
CA GLN A 237 18.27 -8.43 10.86
C GLN A 237 17.49 -7.22 10.35
N TRP A 238 17.48 -6.97 9.05
CA TRP A 238 16.69 -5.91 8.45
C TRP A 238 15.19 -6.16 8.60
N LEU A 239 14.72 -7.36 8.28
CA LEU A 239 13.31 -7.75 8.44
C LEU A 239 12.83 -7.63 9.89
N GLN A 240 13.70 -7.91 10.86
CA GLN A 240 13.41 -7.70 12.28
C GLN A 240 13.48 -6.22 12.67
N GLY A 241 14.43 -5.47 12.12
CA GLY A 241 14.65 -4.04 12.39
C GLY A 241 13.53 -3.14 11.86
N ILE A 242 12.83 -3.56 10.81
CA ILE A 242 11.64 -2.85 10.31
C ILE A 242 10.38 -3.13 11.14
N LEU A 243 10.41 -4.00 12.15
CA LEU A 243 9.24 -4.26 13.00
C LEU A 243 9.12 -3.21 14.10
N LEU A 244 7.89 -2.84 14.46
CA LEU A 244 7.67 -1.93 15.57
C LEU A 244 8.16 -2.52 16.91
N PRO A 245 8.69 -1.68 17.81
CA PRO A 245 8.97 -2.10 19.18
C PRO A 245 7.66 -2.44 19.91
N ASN A 246 7.69 -3.43 20.81
CA ASN A 246 6.56 -3.87 21.65
C ASN A 246 5.40 -4.59 20.94
N LEU A 247 5.65 -5.18 19.76
CA LEU A 247 4.70 -6.10 19.13
C LEU A 247 4.61 -7.41 19.92
N SER A 248 3.40 -7.98 20.02
CA SER A 248 3.22 -9.35 20.51
C SER A 248 3.91 -10.36 19.59
N LEU A 249 4.20 -11.57 20.08
CA LEU A 249 4.85 -12.61 19.26
C LEU A 249 4.08 -12.87 17.96
N LYS A 250 2.74 -12.94 18.01
CA LYS A 250 1.89 -13.12 16.82
C LYS A 250 2.10 -12.00 15.81
N GLU A 251 2.02 -10.75 16.27
CA GLU A 251 2.19 -9.56 15.46
C GLU A 251 3.61 -9.48 14.86
N ARG A 252 4.65 -9.85 15.61
CA ARG A 252 6.02 -9.92 15.07
C ARG A 252 6.13 -10.93 13.92
N LYS A 253 5.53 -12.13 14.09
CA LYS A 253 5.55 -13.17 13.04
C LYS A 253 4.81 -12.74 11.78
N GLU A 254 3.61 -12.16 11.93
CA GLU A 254 2.82 -11.63 10.82
C GLU A 254 3.56 -10.49 10.10
N GLY A 255 4.18 -9.58 10.84
CA GLY A 255 4.93 -8.45 10.29
C GLY A 255 6.14 -8.92 9.51
N TYR A 256 6.90 -9.87 10.04
CA TYR A 256 8.05 -10.42 9.35
C TYR A 256 7.67 -11.08 8.01
N LEU A 257 6.60 -11.88 8.00
CA LEU A 257 6.14 -12.55 6.78
C LEU A 257 5.66 -11.58 5.70
N LEU A 258 5.02 -10.47 6.09
CA LEU A 258 4.60 -9.45 5.13
C LEU A 258 5.76 -8.55 4.69
N GLY A 259 6.75 -8.30 5.56
CA GLY A 259 8.02 -7.67 5.17
C GLY A 259 8.75 -8.49 4.11
N LEU A 260 8.78 -9.82 4.30
CA LEU A 260 9.35 -10.75 3.34
C LEU A 260 8.61 -10.73 2.00
N GLU A 261 7.26 -10.72 2.00
CA GLU A 261 6.46 -10.62 0.78
C GLU A 261 6.82 -9.38 -0.07
N ASN A 262 7.13 -8.26 0.58
CA ASN A 262 7.46 -7.02 -0.12
C ASN A 262 8.82 -7.07 -0.83
N ILE A 263 9.75 -7.88 -0.35
CA ILE A 263 11.12 -7.97 -0.91
C ILE A 263 11.37 -9.25 -1.70
N ILE A 264 10.48 -10.24 -1.64
CA ILE A 264 10.75 -11.57 -2.17
C ILE A 264 11.01 -11.57 -3.69
N ASN A 265 10.39 -10.68 -4.45
CA ASN A 265 10.62 -10.60 -5.90
C ASN A 265 11.99 -10.00 -6.26
N GLU A 266 12.58 -9.25 -5.33
CA GLU A 266 13.88 -8.59 -5.49
C GLU A 266 15.05 -9.49 -5.05
N LEU A 267 14.77 -10.56 -4.29
CA LEU A 267 15.77 -11.56 -3.91
C LEU A 267 15.97 -12.57 -5.05
N ASP A 268 17.24 -12.82 -5.40
CA ASP A 268 17.58 -13.92 -6.31
C ASP A 268 17.33 -15.30 -5.67
N SER A 269 17.36 -16.35 -6.49
CA SER A 269 17.10 -17.73 -6.03
C SER A 269 18.09 -18.21 -4.97
N THR A 270 19.34 -17.77 -5.04
CA THR A 270 20.40 -18.13 -4.09
C THR A 270 20.12 -17.48 -2.74
N ALA A 271 19.87 -16.17 -2.70
CA ALA A 271 19.55 -15.41 -1.50
C ALA A 271 18.28 -15.93 -0.82
N LYS A 272 17.25 -16.27 -1.61
CA LYS A 272 16.02 -16.90 -1.11
C LYS A 272 16.31 -18.22 -0.38
N LYS A 273 17.09 -19.09 -1.02
CA LYS A 273 17.45 -20.40 -0.48
C LYS A 273 18.33 -20.26 0.77
N SER A 274 19.34 -19.39 0.73
CA SER A 274 20.21 -19.10 1.88
C SER A 274 19.44 -18.53 3.07
N LEU A 275 18.47 -17.64 2.84
CA LEU A 275 17.62 -17.11 3.93
C LEU A 275 16.74 -18.19 4.55
N ALA A 276 16.14 -19.06 3.73
CA ALA A 276 15.34 -20.17 4.22
C ALA A 276 16.15 -21.10 5.12
N PHE A 277 17.35 -21.50 4.67
CA PHE A 277 18.23 -22.35 5.46
C PHE A 277 18.78 -21.67 6.70
N TYR A 278 19.16 -20.40 6.61
CA TYR A 278 19.59 -19.64 7.79
C TYR A 278 18.52 -19.66 8.89
N ILE A 279 17.25 -19.42 8.53
CA ILE A 279 16.15 -19.46 9.50
C ILE A 279 15.94 -20.89 10.02
N LEU A 280 15.95 -21.91 9.16
CA LEU A 280 15.81 -23.32 9.58
C LEU A 280 16.94 -23.79 10.51
N ASN A 281 18.16 -23.29 10.31
CA ASN A 281 19.33 -23.61 11.11
C ASN A 281 19.50 -22.71 12.35
N CYS A 282 18.80 -21.57 12.46
CA CYS A 282 18.89 -20.67 13.62
C CYS A 282 17.96 -21.11 14.77
N PRO A 283 18.45 -21.73 15.86
CA PRO A 283 17.60 -22.37 16.87
C PRO A 283 16.71 -21.37 17.64
N GLY A 284 17.22 -20.17 17.93
CA GLY A 284 16.52 -19.13 18.70
C GLY A 284 15.64 -18.19 17.88
N HIS A 285 15.39 -18.48 16.60
CA HIS A 285 14.66 -17.57 15.74
C HIS A 285 13.20 -17.40 16.19
N PHE A 286 12.72 -16.16 16.35
CA PHE A 286 11.39 -15.91 16.94
C PHE A 286 10.22 -16.50 16.12
N LEU A 287 10.40 -16.71 14.80
CA LEU A 287 9.40 -17.44 13.99
C LEU A 287 9.16 -18.86 14.49
N LYS A 288 10.17 -19.51 15.08
CA LYS A 288 10.11 -20.85 15.66
C LYS A 288 9.47 -20.89 17.04
N LYS A 289 9.38 -19.75 17.73
CA LYS A 289 8.89 -19.71 19.10
C LYS A 289 7.43 -20.14 19.17
N GLU A 290 7.10 -21.18 19.92
CA GLU A 290 5.73 -21.64 20.08
C GLU A 290 4.92 -20.67 20.94
N ARG A 291 3.59 -20.70 20.80
CA ARG A 291 2.71 -20.01 21.76
C ARG A 291 2.47 -20.99 22.91
N ASP A 292 2.67 -20.54 24.14
CA ASP A 292 2.76 -21.33 25.39
C ASP A 292 1.59 -22.30 25.69
N PHE A 293 0.59 -22.39 24.82
CA PHE A 293 -0.67 -23.07 25.09
C PHE A 293 -0.70 -24.56 24.73
N PHE A 294 0.19 -25.09 23.86
CA PHE A 294 0.01 -26.46 23.33
C PHE A 294 1.25 -27.33 23.04
N ARG A 295 2.50 -27.00 23.40
CA ARG A 295 3.67 -27.84 23.00
C ARG A 295 4.79 -27.96 24.04
N SER A 296 5.55 -29.05 23.91
CA SER A 296 6.67 -29.48 24.77
C SER A 296 8.01 -28.77 24.51
N LEU A 297 8.13 -27.97 23.44
CA LEU A 297 9.35 -27.26 23.05
C LEU A 297 9.08 -25.75 22.91
N GLU A 298 9.99 -24.91 23.42
CA GLU A 298 9.86 -23.45 23.32
C GLU A 298 10.08 -22.95 21.87
N TYR A 299 10.90 -23.64 21.08
CA TYR A 299 11.19 -23.33 19.68
C TYR A 299 11.07 -24.58 18.79
N SER A 300 10.40 -24.46 17.64
CA SER A 300 10.27 -25.55 16.66
C SER A 300 10.26 -25.03 15.22
N ASN A 301 10.82 -25.84 14.30
CA ASN A 301 10.67 -25.62 12.85
C ASN A 301 9.24 -25.92 12.36
N ASP A 302 8.44 -26.64 13.15
CA ASP A 302 7.06 -27.07 12.82
C ASP A 302 6.01 -25.99 13.12
N THR A 303 6.39 -24.72 13.06
CA THR A 303 5.44 -23.62 13.20
C THR A 303 4.87 -23.25 11.83
N PHE A 304 3.60 -22.86 11.81
CA PHE A 304 2.94 -22.35 10.59
C PHE A 304 3.70 -21.19 9.93
N SER A 305 4.35 -20.34 10.74
CA SER A 305 5.11 -19.20 10.22
C SER A 305 6.39 -19.63 9.50
N VAL A 306 7.11 -20.64 10.01
CA VAL A 306 8.27 -21.21 9.32
C VAL A 306 7.82 -21.90 8.03
N PHE A 307 6.74 -22.70 8.07
CA PHE A 307 6.17 -23.32 6.88
C PHE A 307 5.84 -22.29 5.77
N GLN A 308 5.15 -21.20 6.11
CA GLN A 308 4.79 -20.15 5.16
C GLN A 308 6.00 -19.45 4.56
N LEU A 309 6.99 -19.13 5.40
CA LEU A 309 8.23 -18.49 4.96
C LEU A 309 8.97 -19.37 3.95
N VAL A 310 9.18 -20.63 4.32
CA VAL A 310 9.99 -21.54 3.53
C VAL A 310 9.29 -21.89 2.21
N LYS A 311 7.97 -22.10 2.24
CA LYS A 311 7.16 -22.29 1.04
C LYS A 311 7.35 -21.14 0.04
N LYS A 312 7.31 -19.90 0.52
CA LYS A 312 7.47 -18.70 -0.30
C LYS A 312 8.87 -18.58 -0.88
N LEU A 313 9.91 -18.75 -0.05
CA LEU A 313 11.29 -18.60 -0.48
C LEU A 313 11.71 -19.67 -1.49
N MET A 314 11.34 -20.92 -1.24
CA MET A 314 11.74 -22.06 -2.07
C MET A 314 10.87 -22.25 -3.32
N HIS A 315 9.91 -21.34 -3.58
CA HIS A 315 9.00 -21.40 -4.74
C HIS A 315 8.33 -22.78 -4.91
N VAL A 316 7.97 -23.42 -3.80
CA VAL A 316 7.36 -24.76 -3.85
C VAL A 316 5.97 -24.62 -4.47
N PRO A 317 5.64 -25.35 -5.56
CA PRO A 317 4.36 -25.26 -6.22
C PRO A 317 3.19 -25.44 -5.26
N ALA A 318 2.08 -24.74 -5.52
CA ALA A 318 0.89 -24.76 -4.66
C ALA A 318 0.26 -26.17 -4.50
N GLU A 319 0.65 -27.12 -5.35
CA GLU A 319 0.11 -28.48 -5.46
C GLU A 319 0.93 -29.54 -4.70
N ALA A 320 1.83 -29.15 -3.79
CA ALA A 320 2.50 -30.10 -2.90
C ALA A 320 1.45 -30.91 -2.11
N LYS A 321 1.17 -32.13 -2.57
CA LYS A 321 0.23 -33.06 -1.96
C LYS A 321 0.58 -33.20 -0.47
N ASN A 322 -0.43 -33.00 0.38
CA ASN A 322 -0.42 -33.20 1.83
C ASN A 322 0.12 -32.06 2.73
N ASN A 323 0.37 -30.84 2.23
CA ASN A 323 0.82 -29.71 3.07
C ASN A 323 2.11 -30.01 3.89
N ILE A 324 2.96 -30.91 3.38
CA ILE A 324 4.28 -31.23 3.93
C ILE A 324 5.32 -30.74 2.93
N LEU A 325 6.35 -30.03 3.40
CA LEU A 325 7.51 -29.63 2.63
C LEU A 325 8.69 -30.50 3.06
N VAL A 326 9.30 -31.20 2.11
CA VAL A 326 10.56 -31.92 2.32
C VAL A 326 11.67 -31.12 1.67
N ILE A 327 12.70 -30.77 2.43
CA ILE A 327 13.78 -29.89 1.98
C ILE A 327 15.10 -30.51 2.36
N GLU A 328 15.92 -30.78 1.36
CA GLU A 328 17.26 -31.33 1.52
C GLU A 328 18.28 -30.19 1.67
N ASP A 329 18.89 -30.09 2.86
CA ASP A 329 20.04 -29.24 3.14
C ASP A 329 21.32 -30.05 2.92
N LYS A 330 21.84 -29.96 1.68
CA LYS A 330 23.04 -30.68 1.26
C LYS A 330 24.30 -30.22 1.99
N GLU A 331 24.32 -28.98 2.48
CA GLU A 331 25.48 -28.39 3.15
C GLU A 331 25.64 -28.95 4.57
N HIS A 332 24.51 -29.16 5.26
CA HIS A 332 24.49 -29.71 6.62
C HIS A 332 24.13 -31.22 6.66
N HIS A 333 23.99 -31.86 5.50
CA HIS A 333 23.57 -33.26 5.35
C HIS A 333 22.28 -33.59 6.14
N GLN A 334 21.29 -32.69 6.08
CA GLN A 334 20.06 -32.81 6.85
C GLN A 334 18.82 -32.69 5.97
N GLU A 335 17.78 -33.45 6.30
CA GLU A 335 16.45 -33.32 5.71
C GLU A 335 15.51 -32.60 6.68
N TYR A 336 14.81 -31.58 6.17
CA TYR A 336 13.76 -30.87 6.90
C TYR A 336 12.39 -31.31 6.40
N LEU A 337 11.55 -31.76 7.33
CA LEU A 337 10.15 -32.08 7.09
C LEU A 337 9.27 -31.05 7.80
N LEU A 338 8.61 -30.18 7.04
CA LEU A 338 7.78 -29.10 7.58
C LEU A 338 6.31 -29.36 7.29
N SER A 339 5.46 -29.42 8.32
CA SER A 339 4.02 -29.61 8.17
C SER A 339 3.23 -28.33 8.45
N ARG A 340 2.13 -28.14 7.71
CA ARG A 340 1.14 -27.08 8.01
C ARG A 340 0.27 -27.38 9.24
N HIS A 341 0.07 -28.67 9.56
CA HIS A 341 -1.01 -29.15 10.43
C HIS A 341 -0.55 -29.65 11.80
N THR A 342 0.70 -29.40 12.19
CA THR A 342 1.15 -29.66 13.55
C THR A 342 0.44 -28.75 14.54
#